data_AF-A0A7M1KDX7-F1
#
_entry.id   AF-A0A7M1KDX7-F1
#
_cell.length_a   1.000
_cell.length_b   1.000
_cell.length_c   1.000
_cell.angle_alpha   90.00
_cell.angle_beta   90.00
_cell.angle_gamma   90.00
#
_symmetry.space_group_name_H-M   'P 1'
#
loop_
_entity.id
_entity.type
_entity.pdbx_description
1 polymer ?
#
loop_
_entity_poly.entity_id
_entity_poly.type
_entity_poly.pdbx_seq_one_letter_code
_entity_poly.pdbx_strand_id
1 'polypeptide(L)'
;MSINKDWVPGFGEIVTWFAMDKAGAIAVMVNNCFGRLPAVLLALPDVESKLDRLSEYLWEESAEFDTYPESKQGETILGLYSARTYRHLARRADVEAFIVERSSAELALTEYNVPSVKGFYVYHGVEGSVHNEDYPVGYEGQSQIGDYFRYLLPTITASIGDIPAPLRGCIAVCESFEFSERSFWSSDWVDAYFRTLYG
;
A
#
# COMPACT_ATOMS: atom_id res chain seq x y z
N MET A 1 0.39 18.41 11.12
CA MET A 1 -0.88 18.71 10.44
C MET A 1 -1.82 17.57 10.79
N SER A 2 -3.13 17.75 10.93
CA SER A 2 -4.00 16.69 11.45
C SER A 2 -4.74 16.01 10.30
N ILE A 3 -4.55 14.70 10.14
CA ILE A 3 -5.35 13.87 9.25
C ILE A 3 -6.75 13.74 9.88
N ASN A 4 -7.79 14.20 9.18
CA ASN A 4 -9.17 14.19 9.64
C ASN A 4 -10.15 14.25 8.44
N LYS A 5 -11.46 14.33 8.71
CA LYS A 5 -12.53 14.36 7.69
C LYS A 5 -12.40 15.45 6.61
N ASP A 6 -11.71 16.55 6.91
CA ASP A 6 -11.53 17.69 6.01
C ASP A 6 -10.17 17.62 5.29
N TRP A 7 -9.38 16.57 5.55
CA TRP A 7 -8.10 16.32 4.92
C TRP A 7 -8.28 16.03 3.42
N VAL A 8 -7.39 16.60 2.62
CA VAL A 8 -7.29 16.37 1.18
C VAL A 8 -5.84 16.14 0.80
N PRO A 9 -5.56 15.32 -0.22
CA PRO A 9 -4.19 15.08 -0.68
C PRO A 9 -3.51 16.36 -1.18
N GLY A 10 -2.20 16.45 -0.99
CA GLY A 10 -1.41 17.61 -1.35
C GLY A 10 0.09 17.35 -1.30
N PHE A 11 0.86 18.24 -1.93
CA PHE A 11 2.32 18.11 -2.00
C PHE A 11 2.96 18.15 -0.61
N GLY A 12 3.87 17.20 -0.34
CA GLY A 12 4.71 17.17 0.86
C GLY A 12 4.18 16.30 2.00
N GLU A 13 3.06 15.60 1.82
CA GLU A 13 2.46 14.75 2.86
C GLU A 13 2.24 13.32 2.37
N ILE A 14 3.15 12.42 2.73
CA ILE A 14 3.00 10.99 2.45
C ILE A 14 2.30 10.34 3.64
N VAL A 15 1.18 9.68 3.36
CA VAL A 15 0.40 8.90 4.31
C VAL A 15 0.35 7.44 3.84
N THR A 16 0.72 6.56 4.75
CA THR A 16 0.55 5.11 4.59
C THR A 16 -0.75 4.70 5.26
N TRP A 17 -1.64 4.04 4.52
CA TRP A 17 -2.87 3.46 5.05
C TRP A 17 -3.02 2.00 4.64
N PHE A 18 -3.98 1.31 5.25
CA PHE A 18 -4.09 -0.14 5.15
C PHE A 18 -5.46 -0.55 4.67
N ALA A 19 -5.50 -1.58 3.83
CA ALA A 19 -6.73 -2.08 3.27
C ALA A 19 -6.79 -3.60 3.26
N MET A 20 -8.00 -4.14 3.36
CA MET A 20 -8.30 -5.55 3.18
C MET A 20 -9.21 -5.73 1.96
N ASP A 21 -8.89 -6.67 1.09
CA ASP A 21 -9.75 -6.98 -0.06
C ASP A 21 -10.86 -7.99 0.29
N LYS A 22 -11.64 -8.34 -0.74
CA LYS A 22 -12.77 -9.27 -0.61
C LYS A 22 -12.36 -10.68 -0.17
N ALA A 23 -11.13 -11.10 -0.50
CA ALA A 23 -10.58 -12.41 -0.12
C ALA A 23 -9.91 -12.37 1.27
N GLY A 24 -9.84 -11.20 1.91
CA GLY A 24 -9.20 -11.01 3.21
C GLY A 24 -7.70 -10.74 3.12
N ALA A 25 -7.15 -10.53 1.93
CA ALA A 25 -5.75 -10.19 1.76
C ALA A 25 -5.49 -8.72 2.14
N ILE A 26 -4.33 -8.44 2.73
CA ILE A 26 -3.99 -7.10 3.21
C ILE A 26 -3.04 -6.38 2.24
N ALA A 27 -3.27 -5.08 2.08
CA ALA A 27 -2.42 -4.17 1.32
C ALA A 27 -1.97 -2.99 2.18
N VAL A 28 -0.73 -2.57 1.94
CA VAL A 28 -0.20 -1.26 2.29
C VAL A 28 -0.44 -0.31 1.13
N MET A 29 -1.01 0.84 1.42
CA MET A 29 -1.36 1.88 0.47
C MET A 29 -0.57 3.13 0.78
N VAL A 30 0.41 3.46 -0.07
CA VAL A 30 1.19 4.70 0.04
C VAL A 30 0.50 5.74 -0.85
N ASN A 31 -0.07 6.80 -0.26
CA ASN A 31 -0.77 7.82 -1.06
C ASN A 31 0.16 8.59 -2.02
N ASN A 32 1.46 8.57 -1.73
CA ASN A 32 2.50 9.31 -2.42
C ASN A 32 2.10 10.77 -2.68
N CYS A 33 1.74 11.48 -1.61
CA CYS A 33 1.22 12.86 -1.58
C CYS A 33 -0.21 13.04 -2.11
N PHE A 34 -0.57 12.39 -3.22
CA PHE A 34 -1.76 12.78 -3.99
C PHE A 34 -2.91 11.78 -3.95
N GLY A 35 -2.67 10.55 -3.50
CA GLY A 35 -3.68 9.52 -3.36
C GLY A 35 -4.72 9.89 -2.30
N ARG A 36 -5.99 9.70 -2.63
CA ARG A 36 -7.10 9.92 -1.69
C ARG A 36 -7.15 8.82 -0.65
N LEU A 37 -7.44 9.19 0.59
CA LEU A 37 -7.76 8.26 1.67
C LEU A 37 -9.28 8.03 1.73
N PRO A 38 -9.73 6.84 2.17
CA PRO A 38 -11.16 6.59 2.36
C PRO A 38 -11.78 7.54 3.38
N ALA A 39 -12.96 8.09 3.08
CA ALA A 39 -13.70 8.98 3.97
C ALA A 39 -14.02 8.32 5.32
N VAL A 40 -14.25 6.99 5.32
CA VAL A 40 -14.47 6.23 6.57
C VAL A 40 -13.24 6.17 7.46
N LEU A 41 -12.05 6.17 6.86
CA LEU A 41 -10.78 6.24 7.59
C LEU A 41 -10.59 7.64 8.16
N LEU A 42 -10.82 8.68 7.35
CA LEU A 42 -10.72 10.09 7.77
C LEU A 42 -11.73 10.47 8.86
N ALA A 43 -12.84 9.75 8.98
CA ALA A 43 -13.84 9.93 10.02
C ALA A 43 -13.44 9.32 11.38
N LEU A 44 -12.37 8.51 11.44
CA LEU A 44 -11.91 7.94 12.71
C LEU A 44 -11.34 9.02 13.63
N PRO A 45 -11.67 8.98 14.93
CA PRO A 45 -10.92 9.75 15.92
C PRO A 45 -9.48 9.24 15.96
N ASP A 46 -8.53 10.17 16.07
CA ASP A 46 -7.09 9.88 16.18
C ASP A 46 -6.55 8.99 15.05
N VAL A 47 -7.08 9.15 13.82
CA VAL A 47 -6.70 8.33 12.66
C VAL A 47 -5.19 8.29 12.42
N GLU A 48 -4.51 9.43 12.53
CA GLU A 48 -3.05 9.55 12.38
C GLU A 48 -2.33 8.61 13.34
N SER A 49 -2.61 8.70 14.64
CA SER A 49 -2.03 7.81 15.66
C SER A 49 -2.35 6.33 15.42
N LYS A 50 -3.53 5.99 14.89
CA LYS A 50 -3.88 4.60 14.56
C LYS A 50 -3.07 4.07 13.38
N LEU A 51 -2.91 4.87 12.34
CA LEU A 51 -2.11 4.53 11.16
C LEU A 51 -0.62 4.44 11.52
N ASP A 52 -0.12 5.34 12.37
CA ASP A 52 1.25 5.31 12.87
C ASP A 52 1.52 4.01 13.64
N ARG A 53 0.66 3.66 14.60
CA ARG A 53 0.80 2.42 15.39
C ARG A 53 0.77 1.16 14.51
N LEU A 54 -0.08 1.12 13.49
CA LEU A 54 -0.12 -0.01 12.55
C LEU A 54 1.11 -0.02 11.62
N SER A 55 1.63 1.14 11.24
CA SER A 55 2.84 1.25 10.43
C SER A 55 4.08 0.82 11.22
N GLU A 56 4.24 1.31 12.45
CA GLU A 56 5.30 0.86 13.36
C GLU A 56 5.23 -0.66 13.59
N TYR A 57 4.03 -1.22 13.76
CA TYR A 57 3.86 -2.67 13.86
C TYR A 57 4.30 -3.40 12.57
N LEU A 58 3.89 -2.92 11.39
CA LEU A 58 4.31 -3.51 10.11
C LEU A 58 5.84 -3.53 10.00
N TRP A 59 6.48 -2.40 10.33
CA TRP A 59 7.92 -2.19 10.19
C TRP A 59 8.76 -2.81 11.31
N GLU A 60 8.13 -3.49 12.27
CA GLU A 60 8.76 -4.04 13.47
C GLU A 60 9.41 -2.98 14.39
N GLU A 61 8.90 -1.76 14.34
CA GLU A 61 9.36 -0.60 15.10
C GLU A 61 8.42 -0.27 16.28
N SER A 62 7.38 -1.07 16.50
CA SER A 62 6.39 -0.81 17.55
C SER A 62 7.00 -0.98 18.95
N ALA A 63 6.76 0.01 19.81
CA ALA A 63 7.05 -0.10 21.24
C ALA A 63 5.98 -0.92 21.99
N GLU A 64 4.79 -1.08 21.42
CA GLU A 64 3.64 -1.73 22.07
C GLU A 64 3.53 -3.22 21.76
N PHE A 65 4.02 -3.64 20.59
CA PHE A 65 3.95 -5.01 20.11
C PHE A 65 5.37 -5.50 19.81
N ASP A 66 5.84 -6.52 20.53
CA ASP A 66 7.19 -7.10 20.39
C ASP A 66 7.19 -8.49 19.75
N THR A 67 6.00 -9.02 19.46
CA THR A 67 5.79 -10.33 18.86
C THR A 67 5.19 -10.16 17.49
N TYR A 68 5.89 -10.68 16.49
CA TYR A 68 5.52 -10.58 15.08
C TYR A 68 5.25 -11.98 14.50
N PRO A 69 4.37 -12.10 13.49
CA PRO A 69 4.21 -13.34 12.74
C PRO A 69 5.56 -13.78 12.16
N GLU A 70 5.76 -15.10 12.11
CA GLU A 70 6.90 -15.67 11.40
C GLU A 70 6.88 -15.22 9.93
N SER A 71 8.06 -15.06 9.35
CA SER A 71 8.19 -14.76 7.93
C SER A 71 7.42 -15.78 7.11
N LYS A 72 6.63 -15.30 6.15
CA LYS A 72 5.86 -16.18 5.25
C LYS A 72 6.74 -16.95 4.27
N GLN A 73 8.03 -16.58 4.15
CA GLN A 73 8.98 -17.20 3.21
C GLN A 73 8.43 -17.22 1.77
N GLY A 74 7.69 -16.16 1.39
CA GLY A 74 7.16 -15.97 0.05
C GLY A 74 8.16 -15.28 -0.87
N GLU A 75 7.68 -14.84 -2.03
CA GLU A 75 8.42 -14.05 -3.01
C GLU A 75 7.71 -12.71 -3.23
N THR A 76 8.49 -11.67 -3.51
CA THR A 76 7.98 -10.38 -3.98
C THR A 76 7.95 -10.39 -5.50
N ILE A 77 6.78 -10.18 -6.09
CA ILE A 77 6.61 -10.07 -7.54
C ILE A 77 6.32 -8.61 -7.91
N LEU A 78 7.03 -8.11 -8.93
CA LEU A 78 6.80 -6.78 -9.50
C LEU A 78 5.47 -6.74 -10.26
N GLY A 79 4.57 -5.84 -9.87
CA GLY A 79 3.37 -5.49 -10.60
C GLY A 79 3.62 -4.37 -11.62
N LEU A 80 2.92 -3.26 -11.46
CA LEU A 80 3.16 -2.01 -12.18
C LEU A 80 4.25 -1.19 -11.48
N TYR A 81 4.88 -0.21 -12.11
CA TYR A 81 5.88 0.62 -11.42
C TYR A 81 5.93 2.05 -11.92
N SER A 82 6.36 2.97 -11.06
CA SER A 82 6.55 4.38 -11.39
C SER A 82 7.59 4.55 -12.50
N ALA A 83 7.17 5.12 -13.63
CA ALA A 83 8.07 5.52 -14.71
C ALA A 83 9.12 6.52 -14.22
N ARG A 84 8.74 7.41 -13.30
CA ARG A 84 9.63 8.44 -12.75
C ARG A 84 10.69 7.84 -11.85
N THR A 85 10.32 6.98 -10.90
CA THR A 85 11.27 6.34 -9.97
C THR A 85 12.28 5.47 -10.71
N TYR A 86 11.80 4.68 -11.68
CA TYR A 86 12.62 3.73 -12.41
C TYR A 86 13.13 4.23 -13.76
N ARG A 87 13.07 5.54 -14.04
CA ARG A 87 13.55 6.15 -15.31
C ARG A 87 15.01 5.86 -15.67
N HIS A 88 15.80 5.46 -14.68
CA HIS A 88 17.21 5.11 -14.84
C HIS A 88 17.41 3.65 -15.33
N LEU A 89 16.36 2.84 -15.36
CA LEU A 89 16.36 1.46 -15.86
C LEU A 89 15.55 1.38 -17.16
N ALA A 90 16.16 0.84 -18.21
CA ALA A 90 15.57 0.85 -19.54
C ALA A 90 14.53 -0.25 -19.77
N ARG A 91 14.65 -1.38 -19.07
CA ARG A 91 13.80 -2.56 -19.29
C ARG A 91 13.15 -3.00 -18.00
N ARG A 92 11.92 -3.50 -18.10
CA ARG A 92 11.21 -4.11 -16.98
C ARG A 92 12.03 -5.19 -16.26
N ALA A 93 12.73 -6.05 -17.02
CA ALA A 93 13.57 -7.10 -16.44
C ALA A 93 14.68 -6.54 -15.51
N ASP A 94 15.18 -5.33 -15.78
CA ASP A 94 16.18 -4.68 -14.93
C ASP A 94 15.54 -4.20 -13.61
N VAL A 95 14.28 -3.73 -13.67
CA VAL A 95 13.49 -3.38 -12.48
C VAL A 95 13.18 -4.65 -11.66
N GLU A 96 12.76 -5.74 -12.31
CA GLU A 96 12.50 -7.02 -11.65
C GLU A 96 13.74 -7.54 -10.90
N ALA A 97 14.91 -7.50 -11.55
CA ALA A 97 16.17 -7.87 -10.91
C ALA A 97 16.50 -6.96 -9.72
N PHE A 98 16.26 -5.64 -9.85
CA PHE A 98 16.45 -4.69 -8.74
C PHE A 98 15.57 -5.03 -7.52
N ILE A 99 14.31 -5.42 -7.75
CA ILE A 99 13.39 -5.84 -6.68
C ILE A 99 13.84 -7.15 -6.05
N VAL A 100 14.17 -8.16 -6.85
CA VAL A 100 14.60 -9.48 -6.35
C VAL A 100 15.82 -9.37 -5.45
N GLU A 101 16.81 -8.55 -5.82
CA GLU A 101 18.01 -8.31 -5.01
C GLU A 101 17.70 -7.71 -3.62
N ARG A 102 16.57 -6.99 -3.51
CA ARG A 102 16.16 -6.26 -2.29
C ARG A 102 15.02 -6.94 -1.54
N SER A 103 14.42 -7.99 -2.08
CA SER A 103 13.26 -8.68 -1.50
C SER A 103 13.63 -9.81 -0.54
N SER A 104 14.91 -9.98 -0.20
CA SER A 104 15.37 -11.05 0.70
C SER A 104 14.84 -10.86 2.13
N ALA A 105 14.43 -11.97 2.75
CA ALA A 105 14.03 -12.03 4.15
C ALA A 105 15.21 -11.90 5.13
N GLU A 106 16.45 -12.02 4.64
CA GLU A 106 17.66 -11.83 5.46
C GLU A 106 18.03 -10.34 5.63
N LEU A 107 17.41 -9.46 4.84
CA LEU A 107 17.61 -8.02 4.92
C LEU A 107 16.65 -7.40 5.93
N ALA A 108 17.01 -6.22 6.43
CA ALA A 108 16.08 -5.39 7.20
C ALA A 108 14.79 -5.16 6.39
N LEU A 109 13.67 -5.05 7.10
CA LEU A 109 12.38 -4.88 6.46
C LEU A 109 12.33 -3.55 5.70
N THR A 110 11.90 -3.59 4.44
CA THR A 110 11.74 -2.47 3.52
C THR A 110 10.51 -2.73 2.65
N GLU A 111 10.06 -1.73 1.88
CA GLU A 111 8.95 -1.92 0.94
C GLU A 111 9.17 -3.11 -0.02
N TYR A 112 10.43 -3.42 -0.38
CA TYR A 112 10.77 -4.46 -1.35
C TYR A 112 10.62 -5.89 -0.81
N ASN A 113 10.76 -6.11 0.49
CA ASN A 113 10.64 -7.44 1.11
C ASN A 113 9.39 -7.58 2.01
N VAL A 114 8.62 -6.52 2.26
CA VAL A 114 7.31 -6.63 2.92
C VAL A 114 6.39 -7.67 2.25
N PRO A 115 6.28 -7.75 0.91
CA PRO A 115 5.47 -8.79 0.28
C PRO A 115 5.97 -10.21 0.56
N SER A 116 7.27 -10.49 0.40
CA SER A 116 7.83 -11.83 0.65
C SER A 116 7.83 -12.24 2.12
N VAL A 117 8.11 -11.30 3.02
CA VAL A 117 8.24 -11.55 4.47
C VAL A 117 6.89 -11.51 5.17
N LYS A 118 6.10 -10.47 4.94
CA LYS A 118 4.84 -10.21 5.66
C LYS A 118 3.61 -10.64 4.86
N GLY A 119 3.70 -10.77 3.54
CA GLY A 119 2.57 -11.16 2.69
C GLY A 119 1.64 -10.02 2.31
N PHE A 120 2.09 -8.77 2.39
CA PHE A 120 1.25 -7.61 2.08
C PHE A 120 1.41 -7.25 0.59
N TYR A 121 0.30 -6.88 -0.04
CA TYR A 121 0.36 -6.14 -1.30
C TYR A 121 0.87 -4.72 -1.04
N VAL A 122 1.52 -4.11 -2.03
CA VAL A 122 1.96 -2.71 -1.96
C VAL A 122 1.36 -1.95 -3.12
N TYR A 123 0.63 -0.88 -2.80
CA TYR A 123 0.06 0.04 -3.77
C TYR A 123 0.61 1.44 -3.56
N HIS A 124 0.97 2.09 -4.65
CA HIS A 124 1.41 3.49 -4.64
C HIS A 124 0.39 4.36 -5.37
N GLY A 125 0.17 5.55 -4.85
CA GLY A 125 -0.44 6.65 -5.59
C GLY A 125 0.52 7.13 -6.69
N VAL A 126 -0.02 7.43 -7.87
CA VAL A 126 0.71 8.11 -8.94
C VAL A 126 1.09 9.51 -8.46
N GLU A 127 2.38 9.83 -8.46
CA GLU A 127 2.88 11.15 -8.09
C GLU A 127 2.99 12.05 -9.32
N GLY A 128 3.08 13.36 -9.11
CA GLY A 128 3.55 14.28 -10.12
C GLY A 128 3.25 15.72 -9.76
N SER A 129 3.90 16.64 -10.47
CA SER A 129 3.57 18.06 -10.49
C SER A 129 2.75 18.44 -11.73
N VAL A 130 2.87 17.65 -12.80
CA VAL A 130 2.15 17.83 -14.07
C VAL A 130 1.71 16.49 -14.64
N HIS A 131 0.72 16.53 -15.54
CA HIS A 131 0.20 15.34 -16.22
C HIS A 131 1.31 14.56 -16.95
N ASN A 132 1.31 13.22 -16.80
CA ASN A 132 2.29 12.28 -17.37
C ASN A 132 3.74 12.47 -16.90
N GLU A 133 4.01 13.24 -15.84
CA GLU A 133 5.34 13.27 -15.23
C GLU A 133 5.71 11.91 -14.61
N ASP A 134 4.73 11.28 -13.96
CA ASP A 134 4.78 9.87 -13.60
C ASP A 134 3.56 9.15 -14.18
N TYR A 135 3.73 7.85 -14.38
CA TYR A 135 2.68 6.94 -14.82
C TYR A 135 3.10 5.50 -14.49
N PRO A 136 2.14 4.60 -14.23
CA PRO A 136 2.43 3.21 -13.93
C PRO A 136 2.80 2.46 -15.22
N VAL A 137 4.08 2.12 -15.38
CA VAL A 137 4.58 1.32 -16.50
C VAL A 137 3.95 -0.07 -16.44
N GLY A 138 3.44 -0.54 -17.59
CA GLY A 138 2.69 -1.80 -17.74
C GLY A 138 1.17 -1.61 -17.69
N TYR A 139 0.69 -0.39 -17.45
CA TYR A 139 -0.73 -0.05 -17.58
C TYR A 139 -0.97 0.63 -18.93
N GLU A 140 -1.87 0.06 -19.74
CA GLU A 140 -2.19 0.56 -21.08
C GLU A 140 -3.27 1.67 -21.07
N GLY A 141 -3.91 1.89 -19.93
CA GLY A 141 -4.94 2.92 -19.77
C GLY A 141 -4.38 4.30 -19.43
N GLN A 142 -5.26 5.29 -19.35
CA GLN A 142 -4.91 6.61 -18.84
C GLN A 142 -4.85 6.57 -17.31
N SER A 143 -3.82 7.20 -16.75
CA SER A 143 -3.69 7.41 -15.30
C SER A 143 -3.67 8.90 -14.98
N GLN A 144 -4.07 9.23 -13.76
CA GLN A 144 -4.03 10.58 -13.21
C GLN A 144 -3.23 10.59 -11.92
N ILE A 145 -2.73 11.77 -11.55
CA ILE A 145 -2.06 11.99 -10.27
C ILE A 145 -3.02 11.58 -9.15
N GLY A 146 -2.53 10.78 -8.22
CA GLY A 146 -3.29 10.22 -7.11
C GLY A 146 -3.96 8.87 -7.38
N ASP A 147 -4.10 8.42 -8.64
CA ASP A 147 -4.60 7.07 -8.91
C ASP A 147 -3.67 6.01 -8.29
N TYR A 148 -4.21 4.86 -7.90
CA TYR A 148 -3.42 3.81 -7.25
C TYR A 148 -3.07 2.70 -8.22
N PHE A 149 -1.83 2.24 -8.15
CA PHE A 149 -1.34 1.06 -8.87
C PHE A 149 -0.68 0.06 -7.94
N ARG A 150 -0.89 -1.23 -8.21
CA ARG A 150 -0.29 -2.35 -7.49
C ARG A 150 1.17 -2.45 -7.87
N TYR A 151 2.02 -1.95 -7.00
CA TYR A 151 3.45 -1.92 -7.23
C TYR A 151 4.06 -3.31 -6.99
N LEU A 152 3.81 -3.90 -5.83
CA LEU A 152 4.35 -5.21 -5.47
C LEU A 152 3.24 -6.13 -4.97
N LEU A 153 3.38 -7.42 -5.23
CA LEU A 153 2.46 -8.45 -4.77
C LEU A 153 3.22 -9.63 -4.14
N PRO A 154 2.65 -10.26 -3.10
CA PRO A 154 3.21 -11.44 -2.46
C PRO A 154 2.77 -12.72 -3.19
N THR A 155 3.54 -13.80 -3.04
CA THR A 155 3.08 -15.16 -3.40
C THR A 155 2.28 -15.84 -2.28
N ILE A 156 2.48 -15.43 -1.02
CA ILE A 156 1.75 -15.91 0.15
C ILE A 156 1.17 -14.70 0.86
N THR A 157 -0.15 -14.61 0.95
CA THR A 157 -0.83 -13.41 1.44
C THR A 157 -0.93 -13.36 2.95
N ALA A 158 -0.89 -12.14 3.48
CA ALA A 158 -1.31 -11.80 4.81
C ALA A 158 -2.83 -11.75 4.88
N SER A 159 -3.35 -12.07 6.05
CA SER A 159 -4.75 -11.89 6.41
C SER A 159 -4.88 -11.00 7.63
N ILE A 160 -6.10 -10.65 7.97
CA ILE A 160 -6.38 -9.91 9.21
C ILE A 160 -5.89 -10.63 10.48
N GLY A 161 -5.73 -11.96 10.42
CA GLY A 161 -5.18 -12.76 11.51
C GLY A 161 -3.72 -12.44 11.84
N ASP A 162 -2.96 -11.94 10.87
CA ASP A 162 -1.55 -11.54 11.02
C ASP A 162 -1.38 -10.18 11.73
N ILE A 163 -2.49 -9.47 11.97
CA ILE A 163 -2.51 -8.14 12.60
C ILE A 163 -3.12 -8.25 14.00
N PRO A 164 -2.50 -7.67 15.05
CA PRO A 164 -3.04 -7.66 16.41
C PRO A 164 -4.42 -7.02 16.46
N ALA A 165 -5.35 -7.63 17.20
CA ALA A 165 -6.73 -7.15 17.28
C ALA A 165 -6.89 -5.65 17.59
N PRO A 166 -6.10 -5.03 18.49
CA PRO A 166 -6.21 -3.59 18.78
C PRO A 166 -5.86 -2.67 17.62
N LEU A 167 -5.14 -3.15 16.59
CA LEU A 167 -4.71 -2.36 15.44
C LEU A 167 -5.66 -2.44 14.24
N ARG A 168 -6.56 -3.43 14.22
CA ARG A 168 -7.38 -3.76 13.03
C ARG A 168 -8.40 -2.68 12.66
N GLY A 169 -8.84 -1.89 13.64
CA GLY A 169 -9.93 -0.91 13.48
C GLY A 169 -9.65 0.26 12.52
N CYS A 170 -8.43 0.36 11.98
CA CYS A 170 -8.05 1.34 10.96
C CYS A 170 -7.82 0.74 9.57
N ILE A 171 -8.15 -0.53 9.36
CA ILE A 171 -8.03 -1.20 8.06
C ILE A 171 -9.33 -1.00 7.28
N ALA A 172 -9.23 -0.36 6.11
CA ALA A 172 -10.38 -0.13 5.26
C ALA A 172 -10.71 -1.38 4.41
N VAL A 173 -11.99 -1.72 4.28
CA VAL A 173 -12.42 -2.98 3.66
C VAL A 173 -12.99 -2.73 2.27
N CYS A 174 -12.47 -3.46 1.27
CA CYS A 174 -13.02 -3.54 -0.06
C CYS A 174 -13.83 -4.82 -0.25
N GLU A 175 -15.11 -4.69 -0.52
CA GLU A 175 -16.00 -5.83 -0.77
C GLU A 175 -16.15 -6.15 -2.27
N SER A 176 -15.59 -5.30 -3.13
CA SER A 176 -15.92 -5.29 -4.57
C SER A 176 -14.93 -6.05 -5.46
N PHE A 177 -13.67 -6.20 -5.05
CA PHE A 177 -12.64 -6.91 -5.81
C PHE A 177 -11.56 -7.49 -4.92
N GLU A 178 -10.76 -8.39 -5.49
CA GLU A 178 -9.53 -8.91 -4.91
C GLU A 178 -8.31 -8.14 -5.41
N PHE A 179 -7.32 -7.94 -4.55
CA PHE A 179 -6.07 -7.28 -4.92
C PHE A 179 -5.27 -8.06 -5.94
N SER A 180 -5.49 -9.37 -6.09
CA SER A 180 -4.87 -10.20 -7.13
C SER A 180 -5.35 -9.82 -8.54
N GLU A 181 -6.65 -9.55 -8.68
CA GLU A 181 -7.32 -9.27 -9.95
C GLU A 181 -7.20 -7.80 -10.39
N ARG A 182 -6.95 -6.89 -9.44
CA ARG A 182 -6.97 -5.46 -9.72
C ARG A 182 -5.62 -4.79 -9.50
N SER A 183 -4.92 -4.49 -10.59
CA SER A 183 -3.60 -3.83 -10.54
C SER A 183 -3.67 -2.31 -10.56
N PHE A 184 -4.81 -1.72 -10.88
CA PHE A 184 -4.97 -0.27 -10.99
C PHE A 184 -6.41 0.16 -10.65
N TRP A 185 -6.55 1.32 -10.00
CA TRP A 185 -7.83 2.01 -9.87
C TRP A 185 -7.67 3.52 -9.71
N SER A 186 -8.71 4.24 -10.14
CA SER A 186 -8.72 5.68 -9.98
C SER A 186 -9.02 6.10 -8.53
N SER A 187 -8.37 7.17 -8.10
CA SER A 187 -8.56 7.75 -6.76
C SER A 187 -9.99 8.22 -6.50
N ASP A 188 -10.76 8.54 -7.54
CA ASP A 188 -12.16 8.93 -7.43
C ASP A 188 -13.08 7.80 -6.92
N TRP A 189 -12.62 6.56 -7.01
CA TRP A 189 -13.38 5.38 -6.57
C TRP A 189 -13.02 4.91 -5.16
N VAL A 190 -12.09 5.58 -4.47
CA VAL A 190 -11.62 5.16 -3.13
C VAL A 190 -12.80 5.01 -2.16
N ASP A 191 -13.67 6.01 -2.04
CA ASP A 191 -14.84 5.94 -1.15
C ASP A 191 -15.89 4.93 -1.61
N ALA A 192 -15.94 4.66 -2.92
CA ALA A 192 -16.86 3.67 -3.46
C ALA A 192 -16.39 2.23 -3.19
N TYR A 193 -15.08 2.00 -3.10
CA TYR A 193 -14.48 0.69 -2.84
C TYR A 193 -14.30 0.42 -1.35
N PHE A 194 -13.88 1.41 -0.57
CA PHE A 194 -13.52 1.27 0.84
C PHE A 194 -14.55 1.97 1.73
N ARG A 195 -15.70 1.31 1.91
CA ARG A 195 -16.89 1.91 2.56
C ARG A 195 -16.99 1.64 4.05
N THR A 196 -16.18 0.72 4.55
CA THR A 196 -16.23 0.29 5.94
C THR A 196 -14.79 0.09 6.43
N LEU A 197 -14.66 0.07 7.75
CA LEU A 197 -13.44 -0.33 8.44
C LEU A 197 -13.66 -1.73 9.00
N TYR A 198 -12.59 -2.49 9.17
CA TYR A 198 -12.66 -3.78 9.81
C TYR A 198 -13.06 -3.62 11.29
N GLY A 199 -14.08 -4.35 11.73
CA GLY A 199 -14.63 -4.27 13.10
C GLY A 199 -15.59 -5.40 13.41
#